data_AF-R6R5L2-F1
#
_entry.id   AF-R6R5L2-F1
#
_cell.length_a   1.000
_cell.length_b   1.000
_cell.length_c   1.000
_cell.angle_alpha   90.00
_cell.angle_beta   90.00
_cell.angle_gamma   90.00
#
_symmetry.space_group_name_H-M   'P 1'
#
loop_
_entity.id
_entity.type
_entity.pdbx_description
1 polymer ?
#
loop_
_entity_poly.entity_id
_entity_poly.type
_entity_poly.pdbx_seq_one_letter_code
_entity_poly.pdbx_strand_id
1 'polypeptide(L)' 'MESGYEIIKRLRKGEIIKCADCKKGYYITNTEDVSTAREFRCNKCNSVLRISPNITVE' A
#
# COMPACT_ATOMS: atom_id res chain seq x y z
N MET A 1 10.82 12.42 2.68
CA MET A 1 9.77 11.58 3.28
C MET A 1 9.12 10.82 2.14
N GLU A 2 9.31 9.49 2.07
CA GLU A 2 8.70 8.68 1.01
C GLU A 2 7.16 8.76 1.14
N SER A 3 6.49 9.25 0.10
CA SER A 3 5.04 9.35 0.10
C SER A 3 4.43 7.96 -0.06
N GLY A 4 3.31 7.66 0.60
CA GLY A 4 2.64 6.35 0.51
C GLY A 4 2.32 5.91 -0.94
N TYR A 5 2.25 6.86 -1.86
CA TYR A 5 2.14 6.63 -3.30
C TYR A 5 3.33 5.85 -3.90
N GLU A 6 4.57 6.15 -3.50
CA GLU A 6 5.78 5.47 -3.98
C GLU A 6 5.80 4.00 -3.52
N ILE A 7 5.42 3.77 -2.26
CA ILE A 7 5.27 2.44 -1.66
C ILE A 7 4.25 1.62 -2.48
N ILE A 8 3.10 2.21 -2.81
CA ILE A 8 2.06 1.52 -3.61
C ILE A 8 2.55 1.20 -5.02
N LYS A 9 3.29 2.10 -5.68
CA LYS A 9 3.88 1.84 -7.01
C LYS A 9 4.82 0.63 -6.99
N ARG A 10 5.64 0.50 -5.96
CA ARG A 10 6.57 -0.62 -5.78
C ARG A 10 5.83 -1.92 -5.47
N LEU A 11 4.85 -1.88 -4.57
CA LEU A 11 3.99 -3.03 -4.28
C LEU A 11 3.27 -3.54 -5.55
N ARG A 12 2.78 -2.65 -6.42
CA ARG A 12 2.18 -3.00 -7.71
C ARG A 12 3.12 -3.69 -8.70
N LYS A 13 4.43 -3.50 -8.55
CA LYS A 13 5.45 -4.24 -9.32
C LYS A 13 5.73 -5.62 -8.73
N GLY A 14 5.06 -5.99 -7.64
CA GLY A 14 5.30 -7.23 -6.91
C GLY A 14 6.39 -7.15 -5.85
N GLU A 15 6.88 -5.96 -5.48
CA GLU A 15 7.82 -5.83 -4.37
C GLU A 15 7.13 -6.15 -3.03
N ILE A 16 7.84 -6.81 -2.13
CA ILE A 16 7.36 -7.07 -0.76
C ILE A 16 7.88 -5.97 0.15
N ILE A 17 6.98 -5.08 0.61
CA ILE A 17 7.35 -3.95 1.48
C ILE A 17 6.85 -4.19 2.90
N LYS A 18 7.75 -3.95 3.86
CA LYS A 18 7.44 -4.03 5.28
C LYS A 18 6.50 -2.89 5.69
N CYS A 19 5.57 -3.18 6.59
CA CYS A 19 4.65 -2.18 7.11
C CYS A 19 5.41 -1.03 7.79
N ALA A 20 5.22 0.20 7.32
CA ALA A 20 5.89 1.37 7.89
C ALA A 20 5.39 1.69 9.31
N ASP A 21 4.13 1.35 9.57
CA ASP A 21 3.42 1.62 10.82
C ASP A 21 3.87 0.69 11.95
N CYS A 22 3.66 -0.63 11.80
CA CYS A 22 4.04 -1.59 12.84
C CYS A 22 5.46 -2.16 12.71
N LYS A 23 6.10 -2.03 11.54
CA LYS A 23 7.44 -2.58 11.22
C LYS A 23 7.58 -4.09 11.51
N LYS A 24 6.48 -4.82 11.61
CA LYS A 24 6.42 -6.26 11.95
C LYS A 24 5.78 -7.08 10.85
N GLY A 25 4.76 -6.57 10.17
CA GLY A 25 4.09 -7.23 9.05
C GLY A 25 4.54 -6.71 7.68
N TYR A 26 3.90 -7.23 6.65
CA TYR A 26 4.08 -6.84 5.25
C TYR A 26 2.76 -6.35 4.68
N TYR A 27 2.86 -5.47 3.69
CA TYR A 27 1.69 -5.06 2.91
C TYR A 27 1.31 -6.16 1.92
N ILE A 28 0.06 -6.61 2.01
CA ILE A 28 -0.54 -7.62 1.14
C ILE A 28 -1.76 -7.03 0.44
N THR A 29 -2.13 -7.59 -0.70
CA THR A 29 -3.38 -7.29 -1.40
C THR A 29 -4.16 -8.58 -1.60
N ASN A 30 -5.49 -8.47 -1.62
CA ASN A 30 -6.38 -9.57 -1.97
C ASN A 30 -6.75 -9.57 -3.46
N THR A 31 -6.22 -8.63 -4.24
CA THR A 31 -6.44 -8.58 -5.69
C THR A 31 -5.62 -9.68 -6.38
N GLU A 32 -6.24 -10.40 -7.30
CA GLU A 32 -5.57 -11.42 -8.14
C GLU A 32 -4.40 -10.81 -8.92
N ASP A 33 -4.61 -9.62 -9.48
CA ASP A 33 -3.57 -8.85 -10.15
C ASP A 33 -3.05 -7.70 -9.27
N VAL A 34 -1.82 -7.85 -8.77
CA VAL A 34 -1.17 -6.87 -7.90
C VAL A 34 -0.95 -5.51 -8.57
N SER A 35 -0.82 -5.45 -9.90
CA SER A 35 -0.62 -4.21 -10.65
C SER A 35 -1.87 -3.32 -10.61
N THR A 36 -3.05 -3.95 -10.62
CA THR A 36 -4.35 -3.26 -10.50
C THR A 36 -4.77 -2.95 -9.06
N ALA A 37 -4.05 -3.45 -8.06
CA ALA A 37 -4.40 -3.27 -6.64
C ALA A 37 -4.49 -1.78 -6.25
N ARG A 38 -5.65 -1.37 -5.73
CA ARG A 38 -5.90 0.02 -5.29
C ARG A 38 -5.52 0.28 -3.84
N GLU A 39 -5.52 -0.78 -3.04
CA GLU A 39 -5.17 -0.76 -1.64
C GLU A 39 -4.29 -1.94 -1.27
N PHE A 40 -3.48 -1.75 -0.24
CA PHE A 40 -2.61 -2.74 0.36
C PHE A 40 -2.77 -2.67 1.87
N ARG A 41 -2.97 -3.82 2.49
CA ARG A 41 -3.24 -3.94 3.92
C ARG A 41 -2.12 -4.69 4.61
N CYS A 42 -1.72 -4.24 5.78
CA CYS A 42 -0.75 -4.97 6.58
C CYS A 42 -1.40 -6.22 7.18
N ASN A 43 -0.75 -7.37 7.00
CA ASN A 43 -1.20 -8.65 7.57
C ASN A 43 -1.05 -8.77 9.10
N LYS A 44 -0.44 -7.79 9.79
CA LYS A 44 -0.22 -7.82 11.25
C LYS A 44 -1.00 -6.75 12.00
N CYS A 45 -0.76 -5.48 11.70
CA CYS A 45 -1.41 -4.36 12.40
C CYS A 45 -2.64 -3.82 11.68
N ASN A 46 -2.99 -4.41 10.53
CA ASN A 46 -4.17 -4.02 9.77
C ASN A 46 -4.12 -2.62 9.14
N SER A 47 -2.96 -1.95 9.14
CA SER A 47 -2.75 -0.65 8.51
C SER A 47 -2.99 -0.72 7.00
N VAL A 48 -3.72 0.26 6.45
CA VAL A 48 -4.12 0.30 5.03
C VAL A 48 -3.37 1.42 4.31
N LEU A 49 -2.69 1.07 3.22
CA LEU A 49 -2.21 2.01 2.22
C LEU A 49 -3.15 1.98 1.02
N ARG A 50 -3.71 3.13 0.68
CA ARG A 50 -4.53 3.29 -0.52
C ARG A 50 -4.10 4.53 -1.27
N ILE A 51 -4.28 4.50 -2.58
CA ILE A 51 -4.18 5.73 -3.38
C ILE A 51 -5.50 6.47 -3.16
N SER A 52 -5.55 7.36 -2.17
CA SER A 52 -6.63 8.33 -2.14
C SER A 52 -6.42 9.25 -3.34
N PRO A 53 -7.42 9.45 -4.23
CA PRO A 53 -7.38 10.61 -5.09
C PRO A 53 -7.28 11.81 -4.14
N ASN A 54 -6.24 12.61 -4.28
CA ASN A 54 -6.17 13.89 -3.61
C ASN A 54 -7.23 14.75 -4.29
N ILE A 55 -8.49 14.59 -3.87
CA ILE A 55 -9.57 15.48 -4.27
C ILE A 55 -9.30 16.74 -3.46
N THR A 56 -8.43 17.60 -3.97
CA THR A 56 -8.52 19.03 -3.69
C THR A 56 -9.89 19.43 -4.21
N VAL A 57 -10.88 19.42 -3.32
CA VAL A 57 -12.07 20.26 -3.50
C VAL A 57 -11.56 21.69 -3.40
N GLU A 58 -11.38 22.34 -4.54
CA GLU A 58 -11.24 23.80 -4.61
C GLU A 58 -12.57 24.47 -4.28
#